data_AF-A0AAE4A9D1-F1
#
_entry.id   AF-A0AAE4A9D1-F1
#
_cell.length_a   1.000
_cell.length_b   1.000
_cell.length_c   1.000
_cell.angle_alpha   90.00
_cell.angle_beta   90.00
_cell.angle_gamma   90.00
#
_symmetry.space_group_name_H-M   'P 1'
#
loop_
_entity.id
_entity.type
_entity.pdbx_description
1 polymer ?
#
loop_
_entity_poly.entity_id
_entity_poly.type
_entity_poly.pdbx_seq_one_letter_code
_entity_poly.pdbx_strand_id
1 'polypeptide(L)'
;MKLKKFYADSVRLESRERDLGLTWLAGDGSSHRVAWVEDTEEIYAVAHVTRKGRGPEVELLGTIPAAQLDEALAGWQQRCGRAGSFEWLLERVAAAVGSAPQPARPPRRRRARKAIADVLVAGRGGARPSGRISFGL
;
A
#
# COMPACT_ATOMS: atom_id res chain seq x y z
N MET A 1 6.10 -10.56 -4.37
CA MET A 1 6.86 -9.49 -5.09
C MET A 1 7.52 -8.53 -4.10
N LYS A 2 8.67 -7.88 -4.41
CA LYS A 2 9.26 -6.84 -3.53
C LYS A 2 8.55 -5.50 -3.69
N LEU A 3 8.38 -4.74 -2.60
CA LEU A 3 7.72 -3.42 -2.59
C LEU A 3 8.31 -2.43 -3.61
N LYS A 4 9.64 -2.31 -3.67
CA LYS A 4 10.31 -1.44 -4.65
C LYS A 4 9.98 -1.78 -6.11
N LYS A 5 9.74 -3.07 -6.41
CA LYS A 5 9.37 -3.51 -7.77
C LYS A 5 7.91 -3.19 -8.07
N PHE A 6 7.03 -3.24 -7.06
CA PHE A 6 5.62 -2.89 -7.23
C PHE A 6 5.42 -1.41 -7.61
N TYR A 7 6.10 -0.50 -6.92
CA TYR A 7 6.10 0.94 -7.21
C TYR A 7 7.08 1.38 -8.30
N ALA A 8 7.68 0.45 -9.04
CA ALA A 8 8.43 0.82 -10.24
C ALA A 8 7.50 1.36 -11.35
N ASP A 9 6.19 1.07 -11.25
CA ASP A 9 5.16 1.70 -12.07
C ASP A 9 4.88 3.11 -11.54
N SER A 10 5.14 4.12 -12.36
CA SER A 10 4.94 5.53 -12.02
C SER A 10 3.48 5.85 -11.71
N VAL A 11 2.52 5.13 -12.31
CA VAL A 11 1.09 5.35 -12.03
C VAL A 11 0.79 5.01 -10.57
N ARG A 12 1.29 3.86 -10.08
CA ARG A 12 1.12 3.45 -8.67
C ARG A 12 1.84 4.40 -7.71
N LEU A 13 3.01 4.87 -8.10
CA LEU A 13 3.83 5.77 -7.27
C LEU A 13 3.17 7.15 -7.10
N GLU A 14 2.50 7.66 -8.13
CA GLU A 14 1.84 8.97 -8.11
C GLU A 14 0.40 8.91 -7.58
N SER A 15 -0.14 7.71 -7.40
CA SER A 15 -1.52 7.51 -7.00
C SER A 15 -1.73 7.66 -5.50
N ARG A 16 -2.96 8.02 -5.12
CA ARG A 16 -3.38 7.99 -3.73
C ARG A 16 -3.59 6.56 -3.28
N GLU A 17 -3.10 6.27 -2.08
CA GLU A 17 -3.35 4.99 -1.42
C GLU A 17 -4.37 5.17 -0.30
N ARG A 18 -5.36 4.28 -0.28
CA ARG A 18 -6.30 4.15 0.83
C ARG A 18 -5.89 2.93 1.66
N ASP A 19 -5.50 3.18 2.89
CA ASP A 19 -5.25 2.11 3.87
C ASP A 19 -6.56 1.43 4.27
N LEU A 20 -6.58 0.10 4.17
CA LEU A 20 -7.70 -0.77 4.51
C LEU A 20 -7.39 -1.64 5.73
N GLY A 21 -6.46 -1.20 6.57
CA GLY A 21 -6.08 -1.88 7.81
C GLY A 21 -4.66 -2.43 7.79
N LEU A 22 -4.02 -2.37 8.96
CA LEU A 22 -2.60 -2.71 9.16
C LEU A 22 -2.40 -4.11 9.76
N THR A 23 -3.46 -4.72 10.30
CA THR A 23 -3.34 -5.92 11.15
C THR A 23 -4.31 -7.01 10.70
N TRP A 24 -4.28 -7.36 9.42
CA TRP A 24 -5.00 -8.53 8.92
C TRP A 24 -4.25 -9.79 9.34
N LEU A 25 -4.89 -10.65 10.15
CA LEU A 25 -4.25 -11.85 10.70
C LEU A 25 -4.67 -13.07 9.90
N ALA A 26 -3.69 -13.78 9.36
CA ALA A 26 -3.86 -15.07 8.73
C ALA A 26 -3.84 -16.20 9.77
N GLY A 27 -4.39 -17.36 9.42
CA GLY A 27 -4.45 -18.55 10.27
C GLY A 27 -3.08 -19.13 10.65
N ASP A 28 -2.03 -18.80 9.89
CA ASP A 28 -0.64 -19.17 10.19
C ASP A 28 0.05 -18.22 11.20
N GLY A 29 -0.66 -17.19 11.66
CA GLY A 29 -0.19 -16.16 12.59
C GLY A 29 0.53 -14.99 11.91
N SER A 30 0.62 -14.97 10.58
CA SER A 30 1.17 -13.83 9.84
C SER A 30 0.23 -12.62 9.89
N SER A 31 0.81 -11.42 9.91
CA SER A 31 0.06 -10.16 9.89
C SER A 31 0.36 -9.35 8.64
N HIS A 32 -0.68 -8.80 8.03
CA HIS A 32 -0.62 -8.09 6.76
C HIS A 32 -1.24 -6.69 6.86
N ARG A 33 -0.59 -5.70 6.24
CA ARG A 33 -1.22 -4.43 5.84
C ARG A 33 -1.89 -4.62 4.50
N VAL A 34 -3.06 -4.04 4.33
CA VAL A 34 -3.78 -4.04 3.05
C VAL A 34 -4.09 -2.61 2.68
N ALA A 35 -3.84 -2.27 1.42
CA ALA A 35 -4.14 -0.97 0.86
C ALA A 35 -4.69 -1.09 -0.56
N TRP A 36 -5.39 -0.05 -0.98
CA TRP A 36 -5.96 0.09 -2.31
C TRP A 36 -5.41 1.34 -2.99
N VAL A 37 -5.09 1.23 -4.28
CA VAL A 37 -4.48 2.29 -5.09
C VAL A 37 -5.55 2.92 -5.99
N GLU A 38 -5.78 4.22 -5.87
CA GLU A 38 -6.95 4.89 -6.45
C GLU A 38 -6.96 4.88 -7.98
N ASP A 39 -5.84 5.14 -8.63
CA ASP A 39 -5.78 5.26 -10.10
C ASP A 39 -5.73 3.91 -10.82
N THR A 40 -5.23 2.88 -10.16
CA THR A 40 -5.18 1.52 -10.74
C THR A 40 -6.31 0.63 -10.23
N GLU A 41 -7.04 1.09 -9.23
CA GLU A 41 -8.10 0.36 -8.53
C GLU A 41 -7.61 -0.98 -7.94
N GLU A 42 -6.30 -1.11 -7.75
CA GLU A 42 -5.64 -2.33 -7.29
C GLU A 42 -5.64 -2.42 -5.77
N ILE A 43 -6.01 -3.58 -5.23
CA ILE A 43 -5.86 -3.92 -3.83
C ILE A 43 -4.66 -4.85 -3.65
N TYR A 44 -3.78 -4.52 -2.70
CA TYR A 44 -2.58 -5.30 -2.41
C TYR A 44 -2.37 -5.49 -0.91
N ALA A 45 -1.67 -6.57 -0.56
CA ALA A 45 -1.27 -6.90 0.80
C ALA A 45 0.25 -6.86 0.97
N VAL A 46 0.72 -6.48 2.15
CA VAL A 46 2.13 -6.52 2.55
C VAL A 46 2.25 -7.24 3.88
N ALA A 47 2.99 -8.36 3.90
CA ALA A 47 3.25 -9.09 5.14
C ALA A 47 4.26 -8.31 6.02
N HIS A 48 3.88 -8.00 7.26
CA HIS A 48 4.73 -7.34 8.26
C HIS A 48 5.67 -8.32 8.97
N VAL A 49 5.18 -9.52 9.25
CA VAL A 49 5.92 -10.56 9.97
C VAL A 49 5.81 -11.83 9.15
N THR A 50 6.90 -12.25 8.52
CA THR A 50 6.99 -13.59 7.94
C THR A 50 7.74 -14.48 8.93
N ARG A 51 7.20 -15.66 9.24
CA ARG A 51 7.83 -16.64 10.14
C ARG A 51 9.24 -17.10 9.68
N LYS A 52 9.64 -16.75 8.46
CA LYS A 52 10.86 -17.22 7.78
C LYS A 52 11.91 -16.13 7.52
N GLY A 53 11.80 -14.93 8.11
CA GLY A 53 12.81 -13.87 7.96
C GLY A 53 12.94 -13.32 6.53
N ARG A 54 11.97 -13.59 5.65
CA ARG A 54 11.89 -12.89 4.35
C ARG A 54 11.30 -11.51 4.63
N GLY A 55 12.03 -10.48 4.22
CA GLY A 55 11.53 -9.09 4.30
C GLY A 55 10.19 -8.91 3.56
N PRO A 56 9.50 -7.78 3.77
CA PRO A 56 8.11 -7.59 3.39
C PRO A 56 7.87 -7.94 1.92
N GLU A 57 6.94 -8.87 1.71
CA GLU A 57 6.49 -9.30 0.40
C GLU A 57 5.13 -8.67 0.11
N VAL A 58 5.03 -8.08 -1.09
CA VAL A 58 3.82 -7.54 -1.67
C VAL A 58 3.14 -8.60 -2.48
N GLU A 59 1.84 -8.72 -2.27
CA GLU A 59 0.93 -9.57 -3.02
C GLU A 59 -0.21 -8.72 -3.57
N LEU A 60 -0.42 -8.77 -4.89
CA LEU A 60 -1.55 -8.11 -5.53
C LEU A 60 -2.76 -9.04 -5.40
N LEU A 61 -3.82 -8.59 -4.73
CA LEU A 61 -5.00 -9.40 -4.45
C LEU A 61 -6.05 -9.32 -5.57
N GLY A 62 -6.08 -8.19 -6.29
CA GLY A 62 -6.99 -7.97 -7.41
C GLY A 62 -7.22 -6.51 -7.72
N THR A 63 -8.23 -6.25 -8.55
CA THR A 63 -8.69 -4.90 -8.91
C THR A 63 -10.16 -4.78 -8.53
N ILE A 64 -10.49 -3.79 -7.70
CA ILE A 64 -11.85 -3.49 -7.26
C ILE A 64 -12.15 -2.03 -7.59
N PRO A 65 -13.17 -1.75 -8.42
CA PRO A 65 -13.51 -0.38 -8.77
C PRO A 65 -13.83 0.47 -7.55
N ALA A 66 -13.49 1.75 -7.58
CA ALA A 66 -13.70 2.69 -6.47
C ALA A 66 -15.17 2.69 -5.99
N ALA A 67 -16.10 2.60 -6.95
CA ALA A 67 -17.54 2.58 -6.69
C ALA A 67 -18.01 1.33 -5.93
N GLN A 68 -17.26 0.23 -5.98
CA GLN A 68 -17.60 -1.05 -5.36
C GLN A 68 -16.78 -1.31 -4.08
N LEU A 69 -15.71 -0.56 -3.85
CA LEU A 69 -14.75 -0.85 -2.77
C LEU A 69 -15.40 -0.89 -1.38
N ASP A 70 -16.18 0.14 -1.05
CA ASP A 70 -16.81 0.24 0.28
C ASP A 70 -17.88 -0.83 0.51
N GLU A 71 -18.60 -1.25 -0.53
CA GLU A 71 -19.58 -2.34 -0.46
C GLU A 71 -18.89 -3.71 -0.38
N ALA A 72 -17.93 -3.95 -1.27
CA ALA A 72 -17.15 -5.18 -1.35
C ALA A 72 -16.44 -5.50 -0.03
N LEU A 73 -15.99 -4.47 0.68
CA LEU A 73 -15.32 -4.59 1.98
C LEU A 73 -16.18 -4.10 3.14
N ALA A 74 -17.50 -4.02 2.98
CA ALA A 74 -18.39 -3.58 4.04
C ALA A 74 -18.17 -4.40 5.33
N GLY A 75 -17.87 -3.69 6.42
CA GLY A 75 -17.60 -4.26 7.73
C GLY A 75 -16.12 -4.62 8.00
N TRP A 76 -15.20 -4.19 7.13
CA TRP A 76 -13.78 -4.55 7.26
C TRP A 76 -13.16 -4.07 8.57
N GLN A 77 -13.52 -2.88 9.07
CA GLN A 77 -12.94 -2.32 10.29
C GLN A 77 -13.21 -3.19 11.53
N GLN A 78 -14.37 -3.86 11.59
CA GLN A 78 -14.73 -4.72 12.73
C GLN A 78 -14.10 -6.12 12.63
N ARG A 79 -13.65 -6.51 11.43
CA ARG A 79 -13.02 -7.80 11.14
C ARG A 79 -11.50 -7.74 11.29
N CYS A 80 -10.88 -6.65 10.87
CA CYS A 80 -9.43 -6.46 10.96
C CYS A 80 -8.93 -6.67 12.41
N GLY A 81 -7.80 -7.35 12.56
CA GLY A 81 -7.23 -7.70 13.87
C GLY A 81 -7.76 -9.00 14.50
N ARG A 82 -8.77 -9.64 13.92
CA ARG A 82 -9.25 -10.96 14.38
C ARG A 82 -8.48 -12.11 13.72
N ALA A 83 -8.38 -13.26 14.38
CA ALA A 83 -7.83 -14.46 13.76
C ALA A 83 -8.65 -14.88 12.54
N GLY A 84 -7.99 -15.24 11.45
CA GLY A 84 -8.65 -15.60 10.19
C GLY A 84 -9.23 -14.39 9.42
N SER A 85 -8.90 -13.17 9.82
CA SER A 85 -9.43 -11.96 9.17
C SER A 85 -8.86 -11.75 7.78
N PHE A 86 -7.63 -12.22 7.53
CA PHE A 86 -7.01 -12.10 6.22
C PHE A 86 -7.71 -13.01 5.19
N GLU A 87 -8.06 -14.24 5.56
CA GLU A 87 -8.80 -15.17 4.71
C GLU A 87 -10.20 -14.62 4.37
N TRP A 88 -10.90 -14.06 5.35
CA TRP A 88 -12.16 -13.37 5.12
C TRP A 88 -12.03 -12.23 4.10
N LEU A 89 -10.93 -11.48 4.15
CA LEU A 89 -10.66 -10.42 3.19
C LEU A 89 -10.41 -11.00 1.78
N LEU A 90 -9.60 -12.05 1.67
CA LEU A 90 -9.33 -12.72 0.38
C LEU A 90 -10.62 -13.22 -0.27
N GLU A 91 -11.52 -13.82 0.52
CA GLU A 91 -12.84 -14.25 0.05
C GLU A 91 -13.68 -13.09 -0.48
N ARG A 92 -13.72 -11.96 0.24
CA ARG A 92 -14.44 -10.75 -0.19
C ARG A 92 -13.87 -10.16 -1.48
N VAL A 93 -12.55 -10.09 -1.59
CA VAL A 93 -11.88 -9.60 -2.81
C VAL A 93 -12.17 -10.52 -3.98
N ALA A 94 -12.06 -11.84 -3.79
CA ALA A 94 -12.35 -12.83 -4.83
C ALA A 94 -13.81 -12.73 -5.32
N ALA A 95 -14.76 -12.56 -4.40
CA ALA A 95 -16.17 -12.34 -4.75
C ALA A 95 -16.37 -11.06 -5.58
N ALA A 96 -15.76 -9.94 -5.17
CA ALA A 96 -15.86 -8.67 -5.90
C ALA A 96 -15.23 -8.74 -7.30
N VAL A 97 -14.07 -9.37 -7.42
CA VAL A 97 -13.38 -9.57 -8.72
C VAL A 97 -14.19 -10.50 -9.62
N GLY A 98 -14.78 -11.56 -9.07
CA GLY A 98 -15.61 -12.51 -9.82
C GLY A 98 -16.98 -11.97 -10.22
N SER A 99 -17.53 -11.01 -9.48
CA SER A 99 -18.81 -10.34 -9.79
C SER A 99 -18.68 -9.13 -10.71
N ALA A 100 -17.47 -8.59 -10.90
CA ALA A 100 -17.27 -7.46 -11.79
C ALA A 100 -17.39 -7.91 -13.27
N PRO A 101 -18.27 -7.28 -14.09
CA PRO A 101 -18.18 -7.44 -15.54
C PRO A 101 -16.78 -7.00 -15.98
N GLN A 102 -16.09 -7.87 -16.71
CA GLN A 102 -14.69 -7.73 -17.11
C GLN A 102 -14.44 -6.31 -17.67
N PRO A 103 -13.66 -5.44 -16.99
CA PRO A 103 -13.46 -4.09 -17.47
C PRO A 103 -12.57 -4.15 -18.72
N ALA A 104 -13.14 -3.73 -19.85
CA ALA A 104 -12.34 -3.30 -20.98
C ALA A 104 -11.34 -2.26 -20.46
N ARG A 105 -10.04 -2.54 -20.61
CA ARG A 105 -8.92 -1.67 -20.26
C ARG A 105 -9.31 -0.19 -20.27
N PRO A 106 -9.26 0.54 -19.14
CA PRO A 106 -9.63 1.94 -19.15
C PRO A 106 -8.68 2.74 -20.07
N PRO A 107 -9.20 3.69 -20.86
CA PRO A 107 -8.35 4.58 -21.63
C PRO A 107 -7.50 5.41 -20.65
N ARG A 108 -6.18 5.34 -20.84
CA ARG A 108 -5.16 6.11 -20.10
C ARG A 108 -5.56 7.59 -20.04
N ARG A 109 -6.21 8.01 -18.95
CA ARG A 109 -6.50 9.42 -18.70
C ARG A 109 -5.20 10.10 -18.27
N ARG A 110 -4.49 10.67 -19.25
CA ARG A 110 -3.44 11.67 -19.01
C ARG A 110 -4.06 12.90 -18.34
N ARG A 111 -3.63 13.20 -17.11
CA ARG A 111 -3.50 14.55 -16.48
C ARG A 111 -3.33 14.32 -14.97
N ALA A 112 -2.58 15.08 -14.18
CA ALA A 112 -1.49 16.02 -14.36
C ALA A 112 -0.99 16.31 -12.92
N ARG A 113 0.30 16.09 -12.66
CA ARG A 113 1.15 16.72 -11.64
C ARG A 113 0.51 17.09 -10.28
N LYS A 114 0.84 16.35 -9.22
CA LYS A 114 1.28 16.96 -7.96
C LYS A 114 2.08 15.97 -7.09
N ALA A 115 3.22 16.45 -6.62
CA ALA A 115 4.31 15.69 -6.02
C ALA A 115 3.97 15.05 -4.66
N ILE A 116 4.60 13.91 -4.40
CA ILE A 116 4.95 13.43 -3.05
C ILE A 116 6.39 12.98 -3.05
N ALA A 117 7.27 13.97 -2.90
CA ALA A 117 8.60 13.77 -2.35
C ALA A 117 8.54 14.29 -0.92
N ASP A 118 8.24 13.42 0.04
CA ASP A 118 8.66 13.57 1.44
C ASP A 118 8.26 12.32 2.24
N VAL A 119 9.08 11.94 3.21
CA VAL A 119 8.99 10.73 4.05
C VAL A 119 9.64 9.49 3.43
N LEU A 120 10.97 9.53 3.32
CA LEU A 120 11.89 8.46 3.76
C LEU A 120 13.34 8.92 3.52
N VAL A 121 13.86 9.79 4.39
CA VAL A 121 15.27 9.90 4.86
C VAL A 121 15.31 11.06 5.87
N ALA A 122 14.84 10.81 7.09
CA ALA A 122 15.20 11.61 8.25
C ALA A 122 16.28 10.85 9.02
N GLY A 123 17.53 11.07 8.61
CA GLY A 123 18.73 10.59 9.28
C GLY A 123 19.79 11.68 9.23
N ARG A 124 19.48 12.84 9.81
CA ARG A 124 20.39 14.00 9.91
C ARG A 124 21.64 13.61 10.72
N GLY A 125 22.78 13.62 10.04
CA GLY A 125 24.09 13.69 10.68
C GLY A 125 24.28 15.00 11.42
N GLY A 126 24.79 14.93 12.65
CA GLY A 126 25.26 16.08 13.42
C GLY A 126 26.66 16.48 12.97
N ALA A 127 26.80 17.73 12.51
CA ALA A 127 28.05 18.35 12.10
C ALA A 127 28.71 19.12 13.26
N ARG A 128 30.03 18.99 13.37
CA ARG A 128 31.01 20.02 13.79
C ARG A 128 32.13 19.96 12.72
N PRO A 129 32.81 21.05 12.30
CA PRO A 129 33.45 21.99 13.23
C PRO A 129 33.59 23.48 12.78
N SER A 130 33.98 24.28 13.78
CA SER A 130 34.90 25.43 13.75
C SER A 130 34.62 26.64 12.84
N GLY A 131 34.14 27.71 13.48
CA GLY A 131 34.14 29.06 12.95
C GLY A 131 35.54 29.68 12.89
N ARG A 132 35.79 30.40 11.79
CA ARG A 132 36.97 31.24 11.56
C ARG A 132 36.53 32.69 11.78
N ILE A 133 37.09 33.33 12.80
CA ILE A 133 36.87 34.75 13.12
C ILE A 133 37.79 35.58 12.23
N SER A 134 37.21 36.56 11.54
CA SER A 134 37.94 37.55 10.73
C SER A 134 38.51 38.65 11.62
N PHE A 135 39.77 39.01 11.35
CA PHE A 135 40.44 40.22 11.84
C PHE A 135 39.91 41.45 11.09
N GLY A 136 39.73 42.56 11.81
CA GLY A 136 39.51 43.91 11.27
C GLY A 136 40.05 44.92 12.28
N LEU A 137 40.90 45.82 11.77
CA LEU A 137 41.80 46.75 12.46
C LEU A 137 41.14 47.70 13.48
#